data_AF-M4BJQ2-F1
#
_entry.id   AF-M4BJQ2-F1
#
_cell.length_a   1.000
_cell.length_b   1.000
_cell.length_c   1.000
_cell.angle_alpha   90.00
_cell.angle_beta   90.00
_cell.angle_gamma   90.00
#
_symmetry.space_group_name_H-M   'P 1'
#
loop_
_entity.id
_entity.type
_entity.pdbx_description
1 polymer ?
#
loop_
_entity_poly.entity_id
_entity_poly.type
_entity_poly.pdbx_seq_one_letter_code
_entity_poly.pdbx_strand_id
1 'polypeptide(L)'
;MVCKKAEVDVTKRAGELTNDEIERVVAIIQNPLQFKIPVWFLNRQKDFKTGKHSQIVANNLQGKWREDYERLKKIYAHRGLRHWWGLKVRGQHTKTTGRRGRTVGILGGK
;
A
#
# COMPACT_ATOMS: atom_id res chain seq x y z
N MET A 1 -1.09 6.23 -16.00
CA MET A 1 0.30 5.92 -16.44
C MET A 1 0.37 4.55 -17.10
N VAL A 2 -0.08 3.50 -16.41
CA VAL A 2 -0.13 2.13 -16.96
C VAL A 2 -0.96 2.06 -18.25
N CYS A 3 -2.19 2.59 -18.28
CA CYS A 3 -3.02 2.57 -19.50
C CYS A 3 -2.37 3.32 -20.69
N LYS A 4 -1.70 4.45 -20.42
CA LYS A 4 -0.94 5.19 -21.44
C LYS A 4 0.23 4.39 -22.00
N LYS A 5 0.85 3.51 -21.20
CA LYS A 5 1.92 2.61 -21.63
C LYS A 5 1.39 1.34 -22.28
N ALA A 6 0.17 0.94 -21.94
CA ALA A 6 -0.55 -0.17 -22.55
C ALA A 6 -1.22 0.21 -23.88
N GLU A 7 -1.11 1.47 -24.31
CA GLU A 7 -1.81 2.00 -25.50
C GLU A 7 -3.33 1.79 -25.43
N VAL A 8 -3.87 1.83 -24.22
CA VAL A 8 -5.31 1.76 -23.96
C VAL A 8 -5.82 3.19 -23.77
N ASP A 9 -6.87 3.53 -24.49
CA ASP A 9 -7.53 4.82 -24.30
C ASP A 9 -8.11 4.94 -22.89
N VAL A 10 -7.78 6.05 -22.24
CA VAL A 10 -8.16 6.34 -20.85
C VAL A 10 -9.63 6.76 -20.76
N THR A 11 -10.25 7.15 -21.89
CA THR A 11 -11.66 7.57 -21.93
C THR A 11 -12.65 6.42 -22.17
N LYS A 12 -12.19 5.30 -22.70
CA LYS A 12 -12.99 4.07 -22.86
C LYS A 12 -13.50 3.55 -21.51
N ARG A 13 -14.68 2.91 -21.51
CA ARG A 13 -15.24 2.30 -20.30
C ARG A 13 -14.56 0.97 -20.00
N ALA A 14 -14.38 0.66 -18.72
CA ALA A 14 -13.72 -0.57 -18.28
C ALA A 14 -14.40 -1.87 -18.78
N GLY A 15 -15.70 -1.84 -19.05
CA GLY A 15 -16.44 -2.98 -19.60
C GLY A 15 -16.28 -3.19 -21.11
N GLU A 16 -15.69 -2.22 -21.82
CA GLU A 16 -15.46 -2.27 -23.28
C GLU A 16 -14.05 -2.76 -23.62
N LEU A 17 -13.24 -3.06 -22.60
CA LEU A 17 -11.86 -3.52 -22.79
C LEU A 17 -11.85 -4.94 -23.36
N THR A 18 -11.04 -5.15 -24.39
CA THR A 18 -10.81 -6.49 -24.92
C THR A 18 -9.89 -7.29 -24.00
N ASN A 19 -9.94 -8.61 -24.08
CA ASN A 19 -9.05 -9.48 -23.30
C ASN A 19 -7.57 -9.16 -23.57
N ASP A 20 -7.22 -8.84 -24.82
CA ASP A 20 -5.85 -8.45 -25.21
C ASP A 20 -5.41 -7.13 -24.55
N GLU A 21 -6.32 -6.15 -24.44
CA GLU A 21 -6.05 -4.90 -23.72
C GLU A 21 -5.81 -5.17 -22.22
N ILE A 22 -6.59 -6.08 -21.63
CA ILE A 22 -6.45 -6.47 -20.23
C ILE A 22 -5.10 -7.17 -20.00
N GLU A 23 -4.74 -8.14 -20.84
CA GLU A 23 -3.48 -8.88 -20.71
C GLU A 23 -2.27 -7.95 -20.82
N ARG A 24 -2.29 -6.99 -21.76
CA ARG A 24 -1.22 -5.97 -21.86
C ARG A 24 -1.10 -5.14 -20.59
N VAL A 25 -2.22 -4.71 -20.00
CA VAL A 25 -2.21 -3.98 -18.73
C VAL A 25 -1.65 -4.84 -17.60
N VAL A 26 -2.04 -6.10 -17.51
CA VAL A 26 -1.55 -7.03 -16.49
C VAL A 26 -0.04 -7.24 -16.63
N ALA A 27 0.46 -7.45 -17.84
CA ALA A 27 1.90 -7.61 -18.10
C ALA A 27 2.71 -6.38 -17.65
N ILE A 28 2.20 -5.17 -17.91
CA ILE A 28 2.84 -3.91 -17.50
C ILE A 28 2.84 -3.77 -15.98
N ILE A 29 1.76 -4.15 -15.30
CA ILE A 29 1.69 -4.09 -13.83
C ILE A 29 2.65 -5.09 -13.20
N GLN A 30 2.80 -6.28 -13.77
CA GLN A 30 3.70 -7.31 -13.25
C GLN A 30 5.18 -6.92 -13.44
N ASN A 31 5.54 -6.34 -14.58
CA ASN A 31 6.93 -6.01 -14.92
C ASN A 31 7.13 -4.53 -15.34
N PRO A 32 6.82 -3.55 -14.48
CA PRO A 32 6.76 -2.14 -14.85
C PRO A 32 8.10 -1.55 -15.34
N LEU A 33 9.22 -2.07 -14.82
CA LEU A 33 10.57 -1.62 -15.20
C LEU A 33 10.88 -1.92 -16.68
N GLN A 34 10.36 -3.02 -17.22
CA GLN A 34 10.57 -3.38 -18.63
C GLN A 34 9.84 -2.41 -19.57
N PHE A 35 8.72 -1.85 -19.13
CA PHE A 35 7.90 -0.90 -19.89
C PHE A 35 8.29 0.57 -19.66
N LYS A 36 9.54 0.82 -19.22
CA LYS A 36 10.09 2.16 -18.98
C LYS A 36 9.29 2.98 -17.96
N ILE A 37 8.66 2.33 -16.98
CA ILE A 37 8.08 3.01 -15.81
C ILE A 37 9.22 3.28 -14.83
N PRO A 38 9.39 4.54 -14.36
CA PRO A 38 10.52 4.91 -13.54
C PRO A 38 10.42 4.32 -12.13
N VAL A 39 11.59 4.06 -11.53
CA VAL A 39 11.71 3.42 -10.21
C VAL A 39 10.99 4.19 -9.11
N TRP A 40 10.99 5.52 -9.16
CA TRP A 40 10.32 6.37 -8.16
C TRP A 40 8.80 6.18 -8.10
N PHE A 41 8.20 5.61 -9.15
CA PHE A 41 6.77 5.33 -9.23
C PHE A 41 6.37 4.00 -8.56
N LEU A 42 7.34 3.11 -8.32
CA LEU A 42 7.08 1.78 -7.77
C LEU A 42 6.70 1.85 -6.29
N ASN A 43 5.75 1.01 -5.87
CA ASN A 43 5.25 0.98 -4.49
C ASN A 43 6.22 0.33 -3.49
N ARG A 44 7.20 -0.45 -3.95
CA ARG A 44 8.27 -1.00 -3.12
C ARG A 44 9.63 -0.74 -3.75
N GLN A 45 10.32 0.23 -3.19
CA GLN A 45 11.67 0.59 -3.61
C GLN A 45 12.68 0.05 -2.60
N LYS A 46 13.79 -0.50 -3.10
CA LYS A 46 14.92 -1.01 -2.29
C LYS A 46 14.44 -1.92 -1.16
N ASP A 47 13.84 -3.05 -1.52
CA ASP A 47 13.36 -4.04 -0.56
C ASP A 47 14.48 -4.47 0.42
N PHE A 48 14.17 -4.56 1.71
CA PHE A 48 15.17 -4.84 2.75
C PHE A 48 15.88 -6.19 2.56
N LYS A 49 15.20 -7.21 2.03
CA LYS A 49 15.76 -8.56 1.86
C LYS A 49 16.50 -8.70 0.53
N THR A 50 15.86 -8.25 -0.55
CA THR A 50 16.34 -8.51 -1.92
C THR A 50 17.10 -7.34 -2.53
N GLY A 51 16.99 -6.14 -1.96
CA GLY A 51 17.57 -4.90 -2.50
C GLY A 51 16.90 -4.40 -3.79
N LYS A 52 15.99 -5.17 -4.39
CA LYS A 52 15.36 -4.87 -5.68
C LYS A 52 14.22 -3.87 -5.52
N HIS A 53 13.90 -3.20 -6.64
CA HIS A 53 12.71 -2.36 -6.78
C HIS A 53 11.63 -3.18 -7.49
N SER A 54 10.42 -3.19 -6.94
CA SER A 54 9.31 -3.95 -7.50
C SER A 54 7.97 -3.26 -7.27
N GLN A 55 7.02 -3.59 -8.14
CA GLN A 55 5.61 -3.30 -7.91
C GLN A 55 4.96 -4.55 -7.32
N ILE A 56 4.48 -4.45 -6.08
CA ILE A 56 3.75 -5.55 -5.46
C ILE A 56 2.25 -5.41 -5.73
N VAL A 57 1.60 -6.53 -6.04
CA VAL A 57 0.18 -6.59 -6.42
C VAL A 57 -0.57 -7.60 -5.55
N ALA A 58 -1.85 -7.31 -5.26
CA ALA A 58 -2.82 -8.21 -4.65
C ALA A 58 -2.30 -8.95 -3.39
N ASN A 59 -2.34 -10.28 -3.40
CA ASN A 59 -2.00 -11.13 -2.25
C ASN A 59 -0.54 -10.96 -1.79
N ASN A 60 0.37 -10.70 -2.73
CA ASN A 60 1.78 -10.50 -2.42
C ASN A 60 1.99 -9.25 -1.56
N LEU A 61 1.12 -8.23 -1.68
CA LEU A 61 1.22 -7.00 -0.90
C LEU A 61 0.96 -7.29 0.58
N GLN A 62 -0.08 -8.08 0.87
CA GLN A 62 -0.40 -8.48 2.24
C GLN A 62 0.70 -9.35 2.85
N GLY A 63 1.25 -10.29 2.09
CA GLY A 63 2.39 -11.11 2.52
C GLY A 63 3.59 -10.24 2.90
N LYS A 64 3.94 -9.27 2.05
CA LYS A 64 5.06 -8.35 2.30
C LYS A 64 4.85 -7.47 3.53
N TRP A 65 3.64 -6.96 3.75
CA TRP A 65 3.34 -6.21 4.97
C TRP A 65 3.48 -7.06 6.23
N ARG A 66 3.00 -8.31 6.21
CA ARG A 66 3.16 -9.23 7.35
C ARG A 66 4.64 -9.49 7.63
N GLU A 67 5.45 -9.76 6.61
CA GLU A 67 6.90 -9.93 6.75
C GLU A 67 7.58 -8.69 7.35
N ASP A 68 7.23 -7.50 6.87
CA ASP A 68 7.82 -6.24 7.35
C ASP A 68 7.44 -5.97 8.82
N TYR A 69 6.19 -6.17 9.21
CA TYR A 69 5.75 -6.00 10.59
C TYR A 69 6.38 -7.01 11.54
N GLU A 70 6.45 -8.28 11.13
CA GLU A 70 7.07 -9.33 11.92
C GLU A 70 8.57 -9.06 12.13
N ARG A 71 9.27 -8.57 11.09
CA ARG A 71 10.67 -8.13 11.23
C ARG A 71 10.79 -6.98 12.25
N LEU A 72 9.95 -5.97 12.17
CA LEU A 72 9.98 -4.83 13.10
C LEU A 72 9.68 -5.26 14.55
N LYS A 73 8.79 -6.24 14.72
CA LYS A 73 8.47 -6.83 16.02
C LYS A 73 9.66 -7.59 16.59
N LYS A 74 10.33 -8.44 15.79
CA LYS A 74 11.49 -9.24 16.22
C LYS A 74 12.68 -8.40 16.67
N ILE A 75 12.92 -7.25 16.03
CA ILE A 75 14.00 -6.33 16.43
C ILE A 75 13.59 -5.37 17.56
N TYR A 76 12.39 -5.52 18.12
CA TYR A 76 11.82 -4.64 19.15
C TYR A 76 11.82 -3.15 18.79
N ALA A 77 11.66 -2.82 17.51
CA ALA A 77 11.55 -1.43 17.08
C ALA A 77 10.24 -0.82 17.62
N HIS A 78 10.29 0.40 18.17
CA HIS A 78 9.12 1.10 18.72
C HIS A 78 7.93 1.13 17.74
N ARG A 79 8.20 1.35 16.44
CA ARG A 79 7.17 1.29 15.38
C ARG A 79 6.52 -0.09 15.26
N GLY A 80 7.31 -1.17 15.34
CA GLY A 80 6.83 -2.55 15.27
C GLY A 80 5.98 -2.93 16.49
N LEU A 81 6.44 -2.56 17.69
CA LEU A 81 5.69 -2.79 18.93
C LEU A 81 4.35 -2.03 18.93
N ARG A 82 4.33 -0.78 18.45
CA ARG A 82 3.07 -0.04 18.30
C ARG A 82 2.11 -0.67 17.30
N HIS A 83 2.60 -1.18 16.18
CA HIS A 83 1.78 -1.95 15.25
C HIS A 83 1.18 -3.19 15.92
N TRP A 84 1.96 -3.90 16.73
CA TRP A 84 1.50 -5.07 17.48
C TRP A 84 0.45 -4.72 18.54
N TRP A 85 0.61 -3.60 19.25
CA TRP A 85 -0.36 -3.08 20.22
C TRP A 85 -1.59 -2.38 19.61
N GLY A 86 -1.65 -2.25 18.27
CA GLY A 86 -2.75 -1.55 17.59
C GLY A 86 -2.76 -0.03 17.77
N LEU A 87 -1.62 0.57 18.11
CA LEU A 87 -1.47 2.02 18.30
C LEU A 87 -1.04 2.73 17.01
N LYS A 88 -1.34 4.03 16.93
CA LYS A 88 -0.83 4.90 15.85
C LYS A 88 0.70 5.04 15.96
N VAL A 89 1.38 5.08 14.80
CA VAL A 89 2.84 4.87 14.71
C VAL A 89 3.68 6.10 14.36
N ARG A 90 3.06 7.24 14.01
CA ARG A 90 3.78 8.46 13.59
C ARG A 90 3.90 9.50 14.72
N GLY A 91 3.86 9.06 15.97
CA GLY A 91 4.01 9.95 17.14
C GLY A 91 2.76 10.75 17.50
N GLN A 92 1.57 10.36 17.00
CA GLN A 92 0.32 11.02 17.39
C GLN A 92 0.08 10.91 18.90
N HIS A 93 -0.43 11.99 19.51
CA HIS A 93 -0.85 12.01 20.91
C HIS A 93 -2.04 11.08 21.14
N THR A 94 -1.83 10.04 21.95
CA THR A 94 -2.85 9.02 22.28
C THR A 94 -3.94 9.53 23.22
N LYS A 95 -3.73 10.68 23.90
CA LYS A 95 -4.74 11.28 24.79
C LYS A 95 -6.02 11.64 24.04
N THR A 96 -5.88 12.28 22.87
CA THR A 96 -6.98 12.82 22.05
C THR A 96 -7.19 12.05 20.75
N THR A 97 -6.14 11.50 20.13
CA THR A 97 -6.19 10.89 18.80
C THR A 97 -6.53 9.40 18.86
N GLY A 98 -7.38 8.92 17.95
CA GLY A 98 -7.67 7.48 17.79
C GLY A 98 -8.76 6.92 18.70
N ARG A 99 -9.51 7.81 19.37
CA ARG A 99 -10.71 7.42 20.13
C ARG A 99 -11.81 6.95 19.17
N ARG A 100 -12.51 5.88 19.53
CA ARG A 100 -13.74 5.40 18.87
C ARG A 100 -14.83 5.33 19.95
N GLY A 101 -15.98 5.94 19.69
CA GLY A 101 -17.06 6.13 20.67
C GLY A 101 -17.39 7.62 20.90
N ARG A 102 -18.53 7.89 21.55
CA ARG A 102 -18.93 9.24 21.98
C ARG A 102 -17.94 9.78 23.02
N THR A 103 -17.71 11.10 23.02
CA THR A 103 -16.86 11.79 24.00
C THR A 103 -17.29 11.45 25.43
N VAL A 104 -16.34 11.06 26.29
CA VAL A 104 -16.58 10.97 27.74
C VAL A 104 -16.46 12.39 28.33
N GLY A 105 -17.59 13.07 28.47
CA GLY A 105 -17.74 14.42 28.98
C GLY A 105 -19.19 14.90 28.85
N ILE A 106 -19.65 15.72 29.80
CA ILE A 106 -21.05 16.08 30.12
C ILE A 106 -21.93 16.17 28.86
N LEU A 107 -22.98 15.34 28.81
CA LEU A 107 -24.16 15.59 27.98
C LEU A 107 -24.76 16.91 28.47
N GLY A 108 -24.33 18.01 27.84
CA GLY A 108 -24.83 19.33 28.12
C GLY A 108 -26.28 19.43 27.66
N GLY A 109 -27.20 19.30 28.62
CA GLY A 109 -28.48 20.02 28.65
C GLY A 109 -29.58 19.55 27.68
N LYS A 110 -30.55 18.85 28.29
CA LYS A 110 -31.90 18.45 27.85
C LYS A 110 -31.99 17.28 26.86
#